data_AF-A0A0C3D1G2-F1
#
_entry.id   AF-A0A0C3D1G2-F1
#
_cell.length_a   1.000
_cell.length_b   1.000
_cell.length_c   1.000
_cell.angle_alpha   90.00
_cell.angle_beta   90.00
_cell.angle_gamma   90.00
#
_symmetry.space_group_name_H-M   'P 1'
#
loop_
_entity.id
_entity.type
_entity.pdbx_description
1 polymer ?
#
loop_
_entity_poly.entity_id
_entity_poly.type
_entity_poly.pdbx_seq_one_letter_code
_entity_poly.pdbx_strand_id
1 'polypeptide(L)'
;DVITESPNRKSASEGPWTNIPKVLRHQEANEALFQSFALPFAAVQFAWCGPDQWMAHFDKLFPERRPQQLGQNFGKCSYFLDWLRLMASLDHASKMRVRTAVRVKFNELSWVPFTKCDRMWCTSRAAGTQWGYLPGGNGRQGAGPQIALNSKAVRRGNSRPTLRPAPVLEGAEEEEEEEEEERN
;
A
#
# COMPACT_ATOMS: atom_id res chain seq x y z
N ASP A 1 9.04 -2.48 -0.50
CA ASP A 1 8.29 -3.47 -1.31
C ASP A 1 6.89 -3.02 -1.69
N VAL A 2 5.95 -2.90 -0.74
CA VAL A 2 4.54 -2.60 -1.07
C VAL A 2 4.37 -1.32 -1.90
N ILE A 3 5.10 -0.25 -1.56
CA ILE A 3 5.15 1.02 -2.31
C ILE A 3 5.88 0.88 -3.65
N THR A 4 6.93 0.07 -3.71
CA THR A 4 7.68 -0.20 -4.94
C THR A 4 6.75 -0.77 -6.02
N GLU A 5 5.82 -1.62 -5.61
CA GLU A 5 4.80 -2.25 -6.45
C GLU A 5 3.50 -1.42 -6.57
N SER A 6 3.54 -0.14 -6.21
CA SER A 6 2.40 0.78 -6.38
C SER A 6 1.98 0.85 -7.86
N PRO A 7 0.67 0.90 -8.16
CA PRO A 7 0.20 0.86 -9.52
C PRO A 7 0.60 2.12 -10.30
N ASN A 8 0.83 1.94 -11.60
CA ASN A 8 0.96 3.06 -12.54
C ASN A 8 -0.40 3.71 -12.82
N ARG A 9 -0.35 4.92 -13.36
CA ARG A 9 -1.50 5.58 -13.98
C ARG A 9 -1.86 4.85 -15.28
N LYS A 10 -2.93 5.29 -15.97
CA LYS A 10 -3.63 4.48 -17.00
C LYS A 10 -2.71 3.99 -18.14
N SER A 11 -1.63 4.73 -18.41
CA SER A 11 -0.55 4.34 -19.30
C SER A 11 0.75 4.15 -18.50
N ALA A 12 1.63 3.25 -18.94
CA ALA A 12 2.98 3.12 -18.39
C ALA A 12 3.77 4.43 -18.48
N SER A 13 3.48 5.27 -19.48
CA SER A 13 4.09 6.58 -19.71
C SER A 13 3.63 7.69 -18.75
N GLU A 14 2.57 7.48 -17.97
CA GLU A 14 2.06 8.48 -17.01
C GLU A 14 2.70 8.33 -15.61
N GLY A 15 3.58 7.34 -15.43
CA GLY A 15 4.28 7.08 -14.19
C GLY A 15 3.41 6.48 -13.07
N PRO A 16 4.00 6.27 -11.88
CA PRO A 16 3.33 5.70 -10.72
C PRO A 16 2.25 6.62 -10.12
N TRP A 17 1.30 6.03 -9.39
CA TRP A 17 0.41 6.82 -8.52
C TRP A 17 1.13 7.37 -7.30
N THR A 18 2.16 6.68 -6.81
CA THR A 18 2.97 7.19 -5.70
C THR A 18 3.73 8.43 -6.13
N ASN A 19 3.83 9.40 -5.24
CA ASN A 19 4.62 10.61 -5.46
C ASN A 19 6.04 10.49 -4.89
N ILE A 20 6.46 9.29 -4.47
CA ILE A 20 7.82 9.01 -4.05
C ILE A 20 8.65 8.64 -5.30
N PRO A 21 9.68 9.43 -5.65
CA PRO A 21 10.60 9.13 -6.74
C PRO A 21 11.23 7.75 -6.59
N LYS A 22 11.53 7.08 -7.70
CA LYS A 22 11.96 5.68 -7.71
C LYS A 22 13.20 5.48 -6.81
N VAL A 23 14.17 6.38 -6.92
CA VAL A 23 15.42 6.39 -6.15
C VAL A 23 15.20 6.46 -4.64
N LEU A 24 14.15 7.16 -4.18
CA LEU A 24 13.84 7.32 -2.75
C LEU A 24 12.93 6.24 -2.18
N ARG A 25 12.33 5.36 -3.00
CA ARG A 25 11.30 4.42 -2.52
C ARG A 25 11.80 3.48 -1.44
N HIS A 26 13.05 3.03 -1.52
CA HIS A 26 13.62 2.13 -0.51
C HIS A 26 13.80 2.82 0.85
N GLN A 27 14.14 4.10 0.86
CA GLN A 27 14.33 4.90 2.07
C GLN A 27 13.00 5.36 2.68
N GLU A 28 12.08 5.80 1.82
CA GLU A 28 10.80 6.39 2.21
C GLU A 28 9.73 5.35 2.57
N ALA A 29 9.79 4.13 2.02
CA ALA A 29 8.85 3.05 2.31
C ALA A 29 9.10 2.36 3.66
N ASN A 30 9.25 3.15 4.72
CA ASN A 30 9.46 2.71 6.10
C ASN A 30 8.15 2.70 6.91
N GLU A 31 8.20 2.25 8.17
CA GLU A 31 7.02 2.11 9.03
C GLU A 31 6.29 3.45 9.28
N ALA A 32 7.03 4.56 9.42
CA ALA A 32 6.44 5.87 9.67
C ALA A 32 5.52 6.34 8.52
N LEU A 33 5.85 5.96 7.27
CA LEU A 33 4.99 6.21 6.12
C LEU A 33 3.60 5.59 6.28
N PHE A 34 3.55 4.35 6.78
CA PHE A 34 2.30 3.60 6.96
C PHE A 34 1.56 3.97 8.26
N GLN A 35 2.25 4.58 9.22
CA GLN A 35 1.67 5.10 10.46
C GLN A 35 1.10 6.52 10.29
N SER A 36 1.40 7.22 9.19
CA SER A 36 0.89 8.57 8.89
C SER A 36 -0.40 8.55 8.05
N PHE A 37 -1.28 9.52 8.27
CA PHE A 37 -2.43 9.79 7.39
C PHE A 37 -2.10 10.73 6.21
N ALA A 38 -0.86 11.19 6.10
CA ALA A 38 -0.35 11.88 4.92
C ALA A 38 0.07 10.83 3.87
N LEU A 39 -0.83 10.56 2.92
CA LEU A 39 -0.70 9.47 1.96
C LEU A 39 0.26 9.84 0.81
N PRO A 40 1.22 8.96 0.44
CA PRO A 40 2.28 9.26 -0.53
C PRO A 40 1.83 9.02 -1.98
N PHE A 41 0.74 9.67 -2.39
CA PHE A 41 0.17 9.53 -3.72
C PHE A 41 -0.27 10.88 -4.29
N ALA A 42 -0.34 10.96 -5.62
CA ALA A 42 -0.91 12.13 -6.29
C ALA A 42 -2.45 12.18 -6.20
N ALA A 43 -3.10 11.02 -6.13
CA ALA A 43 -4.53 10.88 -5.86
C ALA A 43 -4.83 9.53 -5.22
N VAL A 44 -5.88 9.44 -4.40
CA VAL A 44 -6.34 8.18 -3.79
C VAL A 44 -7.86 8.11 -3.69
N GLN A 45 -8.34 6.88 -3.58
CA GLN A 45 -9.67 6.55 -3.10
C GLN A 45 -9.49 5.87 -1.75
N PHE A 46 -10.18 6.29 -0.70
CA PHE A 46 -9.96 5.72 0.64
C PHE A 46 -11.27 5.33 1.32
N ALA A 47 -11.23 4.28 2.14
CA ALA A 47 -12.35 3.85 2.97
C ALA A 47 -11.87 3.53 4.38
N TRP A 48 -12.65 3.97 5.38
CA TRP A 48 -12.42 3.59 6.78
C TRP A 48 -12.85 2.15 7.00
N CYS A 49 -11.92 1.33 7.45
CA CYS A 49 -12.13 -0.09 7.69
C CYS A 49 -12.36 -0.34 9.18
N GLY A 50 -13.50 -0.94 9.51
CA GLY A 50 -13.76 -1.51 10.83
C GLY A 50 -12.83 -2.69 11.13
N PRO A 51 -12.85 -3.22 12.37
CA PRO A 51 -11.96 -4.30 12.79
C PRO A 51 -11.98 -5.51 11.85
N ASP A 52 -13.15 -5.96 11.41
CA ASP A 52 -13.28 -7.18 10.59
C ASP A 52 -12.71 -6.98 9.19
N GLN A 53 -13.02 -5.85 8.54
CA GLN A 53 -12.48 -5.52 7.23
C GLN A 53 -10.97 -5.30 7.29
N TRP A 54 -10.47 -4.65 8.35
CA TRP A 54 -9.03 -4.48 8.58
C TRP A 54 -8.32 -5.83 8.74
N MET A 55 -8.93 -6.76 9.46
CA MET A 55 -8.42 -8.13 9.58
C MET A 55 -8.45 -8.90 8.25
N ALA A 56 -9.47 -8.69 7.42
CA ALA A 56 -9.50 -9.27 6.09
C ALA A 56 -8.33 -8.77 5.20
N HIS A 57 -7.88 -7.53 5.38
CA HIS A 57 -6.65 -7.03 4.73
C HIS A 57 -5.38 -7.68 5.31
N PHE A 58 -5.32 -7.84 6.64
CA PHE A 58 -4.21 -8.54 7.29
C PHE A 58 -4.06 -9.97 6.75
N ASP A 59 -5.15 -10.74 6.69
CA ASP A 59 -5.12 -12.14 6.25
C ASP A 59 -4.71 -12.30 4.78
N LYS A 60 -4.88 -11.26 3.96
CA LYS A 60 -4.41 -11.23 2.57
C LYS A 60 -2.94 -10.84 2.47
N LEU A 61 -2.49 -9.83 3.23
CA LEU A 61 -1.10 -9.35 3.21
C LEU A 61 -0.14 -10.31 3.92
N PHE A 62 -0.64 -11.01 4.92
CA PHE A 62 0.07 -11.99 5.72
C PHE A 62 -0.84 -13.23 5.84
N PRO A 63 -0.89 -14.11 4.84
CA PRO A 63 -1.74 -15.30 4.89
C PRO A 63 -1.11 -16.40 5.76
N GLU A 64 -1.93 -17.24 6.39
CA GLU A 64 -1.43 -18.37 7.19
C GLU A 64 -0.84 -19.47 6.30
N ARG A 65 -1.43 -19.63 5.11
CA ARG A 65 -1.11 -20.66 4.14
C ARG A 65 -0.88 -20.00 2.79
N ARG A 66 -0.07 -20.64 1.96
CA ARG A 66 0.12 -20.22 0.58
C ARG A 66 -1.23 -20.28 -0.16
N PRO A 67 -1.71 -19.18 -0.76
CA PRO A 67 -2.91 -19.21 -1.57
C PRO A 67 -2.66 -20.03 -2.85
N GLN A 68 -3.70 -20.66 -3.38
CA GLN A 68 -3.60 -21.46 -4.61
C GLN A 68 -3.17 -20.62 -5.81
N GLN A 69 -3.62 -19.37 -5.86
CA GLN A 69 -3.24 -18.40 -6.88
C GLN A 69 -2.73 -17.12 -6.19
N LEU A 70 -1.60 -16.62 -6.68
CA LEU A 70 -1.09 -15.32 -6.23
C LEU A 70 -1.87 -14.23 -6.95
N GLY A 71 -2.50 -13.34 -6.18
CA GLY A 71 -3.09 -12.14 -6.73
C GLY A 71 -2.02 -11.25 -7.38
N GLN A 72 -2.45 -10.34 -8.24
CA GLN A 72 -1.59 -9.34 -8.87
C GLN A 72 -0.80 -8.55 -7.82
N ASN A 73 0.45 -8.22 -8.17
CA ASN A 73 1.46 -7.53 -7.35
C ASN A 73 2.05 -8.35 -6.19
N PHE A 74 1.34 -9.33 -5.61
CA PHE A 74 1.86 -10.12 -4.48
C PHE A 74 3.14 -10.88 -4.81
N GLY A 75 3.20 -11.52 -5.98
CA GLY A 75 4.36 -12.31 -6.41
C GLY A 75 5.62 -11.48 -6.70
N LYS A 76 5.50 -10.15 -6.80
CA LYS A 76 6.61 -9.23 -7.03
C LYS A 76 7.19 -8.66 -5.73
N CYS A 77 6.47 -8.78 -4.63
CA CYS A 77 6.90 -8.32 -3.32
C CYS A 77 7.80 -9.37 -2.65
N SER A 78 9.10 -9.07 -2.47
CA SER A 78 10.04 -9.96 -1.76
C SER A 78 9.54 -10.32 -0.36
N TYR A 79 9.04 -9.34 0.41
CA TYR A 79 8.51 -9.59 1.75
C TYR A 79 7.42 -10.68 1.75
N PHE A 80 6.60 -10.72 0.71
CA PHE A 80 5.48 -11.66 0.64
C PHE A 80 5.98 -13.07 0.34
N LEU A 81 6.97 -13.20 -0.55
CA LEU A 81 7.61 -14.49 -0.83
C LEU A 81 8.35 -15.03 0.40
N ASP A 82 9.06 -14.16 1.12
CA ASP A 82 9.78 -14.54 2.34
C ASP A 82 8.82 -14.89 3.47
N TRP A 83 7.71 -14.16 3.61
CA TRP A 83 6.63 -14.53 4.50
C TRP A 83 6.08 -15.93 4.18
N LEU A 84 5.80 -16.23 2.91
CA LEU A 84 5.31 -17.55 2.52
C LEU A 84 6.32 -18.67 2.81
N ARG A 85 7.63 -18.42 2.61
CA ARG A 85 8.70 -19.37 2.95
C ARG A 85 8.78 -19.60 4.45
N LEU A 86 8.74 -18.53 5.25
CA LEU A 86 8.71 -18.61 6.72
C LEU A 86 7.49 -19.39 7.19
N MET A 87 6.30 -19.06 6.69
CA MET A 87 5.09 -19.78 7.06
C MET A 87 5.15 -21.24 6.60
N ALA A 88 5.80 -21.58 5.49
CA ALA A 88 5.95 -22.98 5.10
C ALA A 88 6.84 -23.80 6.04
N SER A 89 7.86 -23.17 6.66
CA SER A 89 8.83 -23.86 7.53
C SER A 89 8.37 -24.05 8.98
N LEU A 90 7.30 -23.37 9.40
CA LEU A 90 6.81 -23.38 10.78
C LEU A 90 5.67 -24.40 11.00
N ASP A 91 5.62 -24.96 12.21
CA ASP A 91 4.47 -25.70 12.71
C ASP A 91 3.28 -24.77 13.01
N HIS A 92 2.09 -25.33 13.25
CA HIS A 92 0.88 -24.53 13.46
C HIS A 92 0.99 -23.60 14.69
N ALA A 93 1.55 -24.09 15.80
CA ALA A 93 1.72 -23.28 17.00
C ALA A 93 2.64 -22.06 16.75
N SER A 94 3.77 -22.27 16.07
CA SER A 94 4.71 -21.19 15.76
C SER A 94 4.15 -20.22 14.73
N LYS A 95 3.42 -20.71 13.72
CA LYS A 95 2.64 -19.87 12.79
C LYS A 95 1.74 -18.90 13.53
N MET A 96 0.96 -19.40 14.49
CA MET A 96 0.05 -18.56 15.27
C MET A 96 0.78 -17.53 16.11
N ARG A 97 1.92 -17.88 16.72
CA ARG A 97 2.75 -16.91 17.47
C ARG A 97 3.29 -15.81 16.57
N VAL A 98 3.90 -16.16 15.43
CA VAL A 98 4.47 -15.22 14.47
C VAL A 98 3.38 -14.30 13.91
N ARG A 99 2.24 -14.87 13.46
CA ARG A 99 1.09 -14.10 12.99
C ARG A 99 0.58 -13.13 14.05
N THR A 100 0.51 -13.56 15.31
CA THR A 100 0.05 -12.70 16.40
C THR A 100 1.00 -11.53 16.61
N ALA A 101 2.32 -11.77 16.62
CA ALA A 101 3.31 -10.71 16.74
C ALA A 101 3.23 -9.70 15.58
N VAL A 102 3.15 -10.18 14.33
CA VAL A 102 3.00 -9.31 13.16
C VAL A 102 1.66 -8.58 13.17
N ARG A 103 0.59 -9.20 13.65
CA ARG A 103 -0.73 -8.55 13.79
C ARG A 103 -0.69 -7.37 14.76
N VAL A 104 0.10 -7.44 15.84
CA VAL A 104 0.28 -6.30 16.76
C VAL A 104 0.84 -5.11 15.98
N LYS A 105 1.93 -5.32 15.23
CA LYS A 105 2.55 -4.30 14.37
C LYS A 105 1.63 -3.80 13.25
N PHE A 106 0.91 -4.70 12.60
CA PHE A 106 -0.05 -4.33 11.57
C PHE A 106 -1.14 -3.39 12.09
N ASN A 107 -1.57 -3.56 13.34
CA ASN A 107 -2.57 -2.67 13.96
C ASN A 107 -2.00 -1.32 14.43
N GLU A 108 -0.68 -1.13 14.35
CA GLU A 108 -0.04 0.17 14.54
C GLU A 108 -0.10 1.00 13.25
N LEU A 109 -0.30 0.37 12.09
CA LEU A 109 -0.41 1.06 10.81
C LEU A 109 -1.75 1.83 10.71
N SER A 110 -1.67 3.01 10.10
CA SER A 110 -2.82 3.89 9.82
C SER A 110 -3.48 3.55 8.49
N TRP A 111 -2.74 2.99 7.54
CA TRP A 111 -3.29 2.63 6.22
C TRP A 111 -2.52 1.49 5.56
N VAL A 112 -3.20 0.79 4.63
CA VAL A 112 -2.64 -0.23 3.74
C VAL A 112 -3.34 -0.20 2.38
N PRO A 113 -2.82 -0.87 1.34
CA PRO A 113 -3.58 -1.09 0.11
C PRO A 113 -4.92 -1.76 0.41
N PHE A 114 -6.00 -1.30 -0.24
CA PHE A 114 -7.28 -2.00 -0.16
C PHE A 114 -7.23 -3.27 -1.01
N THR A 115 -6.76 -4.36 -0.41
CA THR A 115 -6.56 -5.65 -1.10
C THR A 115 -7.88 -6.30 -1.51
N LYS A 116 -8.02 -6.69 -2.77
CA LYS A 116 -9.12 -7.53 -3.28
C LYS A 116 -8.67 -8.99 -3.38
N CYS A 117 -9.55 -9.89 -3.82
CA CYS A 117 -9.22 -11.32 -3.90
C CYS A 117 -8.10 -11.60 -4.91
N ASP A 118 -8.04 -10.82 -5.99
CA ASP A 118 -7.18 -11.04 -7.15
C ASP A 118 -5.99 -10.08 -7.24
N ARG A 119 -5.85 -9.10 -6.32
CA ARG A 119 -4.81 -8.06 -6.39
C ARG A 119 -4.55 -7.36 -5.06
N MET A 120 -3.29 -6.95 -4.86
CA MET A 120 -2.90 -6.10 -3.72
C MET A 120 -3.40 -4.66 -3.91
N TRP A 121 -3.17 -4.11 -5.11
CA TRP A 121 -3.55 -2.75 -5.45
C TRP A 121 -4.74 -2.72 -6.38
N CYS A 122 -5.75 -1.91 -6.05
CA CYS A 122 -6.90 -1.67 -6.91
C CYS A 122 -6.97 -0.20 -7.29
N THR A 123 -7.08 0.11 -8.58
CA THR A 123 -7.20 1.48 -9.09
C THR A 123 -8.52 1.76 -9.77
N SER A 124 -9.36 0.73 -9.95
CA SER A 124 -10.70 0.89 -10.49
C SER A 124 -11.49 1.85 -9.61
N ARG A 125 -12.43 2.60 -10.21
CA ARG A 125 -13.34 3.44 -9.45
C ARG A 125 -14.08 2.60 -8.39
N ALA A 126 -14.03 3.06 -7.15
CA ALA A 126 -14.72 2.43 -6.06
C ALA A 126 -16.21 2.78 -6.09
N ALA A 127 -17.05 1.82 -5.68
CA ALA A 127 -18.49 1.99 -5.60
C ALA A 127 -18.93 2.12 -4.13
N GLY A 128 -19.95 2.94 -3.89
CA GLY A 128 -20.55 3.13 -2.57
C GLY A 128 -20.15 4.45 -1.88
N THR A 129 -20.96 4.85 -0.91
CA THR A 129 -20.85 6.12 -0.18
C THR A 129 -19.75 6.15 0.88
N GLN A 130 -19.20 4.98 1.22
CA GLN A 130 -18.10 4.83 2.19
C GLN A 130 -16.74 5.34 1.69
N TRP A 131 -16.62 5.67 0.40
CA TRP A 131 -15.36 6.06 -0.23
C TRP A 131 -15.19 7.57 -0.23
N GLY A 132 -14.07 8.03 0.32
CA GLY A 132 -13.55 9.37 0.12
C GLY A 132 -12.50 9.42 -0.99
N TYR A 133 -12.21 10.63 -1.47
CA TYR A 133 -11.32 10.88 -2.59
C TYR A 133 -10.36 12.03 -2.27
N LEU A 134 -9.14 11.93 -2.77
CA LEU A 134 -8.14 13.00 -2.74
C LEU A 134 -7.43 13.09 -4.10
N PRO A 135 -7.13 14.30 -4.61
CA PRO A 135 -7.65 15.59 -4.14
C PRO A 135 -9.15 15.73 -4.50
N GLY A 136 -9.94 16.42 -3.65
CA GLY A 136 -11.34 16.78 -3.94
C GLY A 136 -12.41 15.82 -3.38
N GLY A 137 -13.38 16.39 -2.64
CA GLY A 137 -14.41 15.64 -1.89
C GLY A 137 -15.72 15.31 -2.62
N ASN A 138 -15.81 15.54 -3.94
CA ASN A 138 -17.10 15.58 -4.63
C ASN A 138 -17.26 14.51 -5.74
N GLY A 139 -16.56 13.38 -5.63
CA GLY A 139 -16.83 12.17 -6.42
C GLY A 139 -16.63 12.27 -7.93
N ARG A 140 -16.01 13.34 -8.44
CA ARG A 140 -15.82 13.59 -9.89
C ARG A 140 -14.37 13.53 -10.37
N GLN A 141 -13.38 13.34 -9.50
CA GLN A 141 -11.98 13.34 -9.89
C GLN A 141 -11.30 12.00 -9.61
N GLY A 142 -10.66 11.48 -10.67
CA GLY A 142 -9.53 10.56 -10.59
C GLY A 142 -9.83 9.09 -10.34
N ALA A 143 -9.38 8.24 -11.26
CA ALA A 143 -8.87 6.93 -10.85
C ALA A 143 -7.73 7.16 -9.83
N GLY A 144 -7.47 6.20 -8.95
CA GLY A 144 -6.41 6.30 -7.94
C GLY A 144 -6.38 5.02 -7.11
N PRO A 145 -5.28 4.71 -6.41
CA PRO A 145 -5.19 3.53 -5.58
C PRO A 145 -6.26 3.57 -4.49
N GLN A 146 -6.93 2.43 -4.30
CA GLN A 146 -7.84 2.20 -3.20
C GLN A 146 -7.04 1.92 -1.94
N ILE A 147 -7.29 2.68 -0.88
CA ILE A 147 -6.59 2.65 0.39
C ILE A 147 -7.56 2.24 1.50
N ALA A 148 -7.17 1.25 2.29
CA ALA A 148 -7.86 0.90 3.52
C ALA A 148 -7.26 1.73 4.66
N LEU A 149 -8.09 2.49 5.37
CA LEU A 149 -7.69 3.26 6.55
C LEU A 149 -8.10 2.52 7.84
N ASN A 150 -7.18 2.46 8.80
CA ASN A 150 -7.44 1.82 10.08
C ASN A 150 -8.30 2.72 10.97
N SER A 151 -9.56 2.33 11.20
CA SER A 151 -10.46 3.08 12.10
C SER A 151 -9.95 3.23 13.53
N LYS A 152 -9.06 2.33 14.01
CA LYS A 152 -8.44 2.44 15.34
C LYS A 152 -7.31 3.48 15.39
N ALA A 153 -6.70 3.82 14.26
CA ALA A 153 -5.62 4.81 14.20
C ALA A 153 -6.13 6.25 14.40
N VAL A 154 -7.40 6.52 14.05
CA VAL A 154 -8.07 7.83 14.25
C VAL A 154 -7.99 8.32 15.70
N ARG A 155 -8.04 7.39 16.66
CA ARG A 155 -8.05 7.72 18.09
C ARG A 155 -6.72 8.28 18.60
N ARG A 156 -5.66 8.31 17.79
CA ARG A 156 -4.28 8.65 18.20
C ARG A 156 -3.83 10.09 17.83
N GLY A 157 -4.72 10.90 17.25
CA GLY A 157 -4.43 12.31 16.95
C GLY A 157 -4.24 12.57 15.46
N ASN A 158 -5.13 13.39 14.90
CA ASN A 158 -5.31 13.75 13.49
C ASN A 158 -5.96 12.68 12.60
N SER A 159 -7.28 12.84 12.42
CA SER A 159 -8.20 11.84 11.87
C SER A 159 -8.35 11.87 10.35
N ARG A 160 -7.85 12.92 9.68
CA ARG A 160 -8.23 13.20 8.29
C ARG A 160 -7.10 12.82 7.35
N PRO A 161 -7.34 11.91 6.39
CA PRO A 161 -6.34 11.59 5.37
C PRO A 161 -6.06 12.83 4.51
N THR A 162 -4.80 13.07 4.23
CA THR A 162 -4.30 14.11 3.33
C THR A 162 -3.35 13.49 2.31
N LEU A 163 -3.00 14.22 1.26
CA LEU A 163 -1.89 13.84 0.38
C LEU A 163 -0.61 14.42 0.96
N ARG A 164 0.42 13.60 1.10
CA ARG A 164 1.78 14.04 1.45
C ARG A 164 2.33 14.83 0.25
N PRO A 165 3.03 15.96 0.44
CA PRO A 165 3.81 16.58 -0.63
C PRO A 165 4.86 15.61 -1.20
N ALA A 166 5.17 15.72 -2.49
CA ALA A 166 6.30 14.96 -3.06
C ALA A 166 7.60 15.41 -2.36
N PRO A 167 8.51 14.49 -2.02
CA PRO A 167 9.83 14.88 -1.53
C PRO A 167 10.55 15.67 -2.63
N VAL A 168 11.24 16.76 -2.24
CA VAL A 168 12.05 17.54 -3.16
C VAL A 168 13.35 16.77 -3.40
N LEU A 169 13.64 16.45 -4.65
CA LEU A 169 14.92 15.88 -5.06
C LEU A 169 15.90 17.04 -5.24
N GLU A 170 16.71 17.34 -4.22
CA GLU A 170 17.91 18.14 -4.47
C GLU A 170 18.91 17.24 -5.21
N GLY A 171 19.03 17.42 -6.54
CA GLY A 171 20.09 16.82 -7.36
C GLY A 171 19.87 15.41 -7.92
N ALA A 172 18.64 14.89 -7.96
CA ALA A 172 18.36 13.53 -8.50
C ALA A 172 17.63 13.51 -9.86
N GLU A 173 17.40 14.67 -10.47
CA GLU A 173 16.85 14.76 -11.85
C GLU A 173 17.88 14.28 -12.89
N GLU A 174 19.18 14.32 -12.59
CA GLU A 174 20.26 13.90 -13.50
C GLU A 174 20.36 12.37 -13.66
N GLU A 175 20.03 11.58 -12.62
CA GLU A 175 20.15 10.11 -12.69
C GLU A 175 18.98 9.42 -13.41
N GLU A 176 17.78 10.01 -13.42
CA GLU A 176 16.61 9.42 -14.10
C GLU A 176 16.68 9.58 -15.63
N GLU A 177 17.31 10.65 -16.15
CA GLU A 177 17.55 10.82 -17.60
C GLU A 177 18.58 9.81 -18.12
N GLU A 178 19.66 9.54 -17.37
CA GLU A 178 20.70 8.57 -17.76
C GLU A 178 20.16 7.11 -17.84
N GLU A 179 19.29 6.70 -16.91
CA GLU A 179 18.70 5.34 -16.92
C GLU A 179 17.68 5.10 -18.06
N GLU A 180 17.05 6.15 -18.59
CA GLU A 180 16.16 6.07 -19.76
C GLU A 180 16.93 6.11 -21.08
N GLU A 181 18.03 6.88 -21.16
CA GLU A 181 18.92 6.88 -22.32
C GLU A 181 19.65 5.55 -22.50
N GLU A 182 20.09 4.89 -21.43
CA GLU A 182 20.74 3.56 -21.52
C GLU A 182 19.80 2.42 -21.96
N ARG A 183 18.47 2.65 -21.95
CA ARG A 183 17.47 1.65 -22.35
C ARG A 183 16.91 1.80 -23.76
N ASN A 184 17.24 2.90 -24.46
CA ASN A 184 16.81 3.16 -25.85
C ASN A 184 17.94 2.88 -26.85
#